data_AF-A0A3D4QNT5-F1
#
_entry.id   AF-A0A3D4QNT5-F1
#
_cell.length_a   1.000
_cell.length_b   1.000
_cell.length_c   1.000
_cell.angle_alpha   90.00
_cell.angle_beta   90.00
_cell.angle_gamma   90.00
#
_symmetry.space_group_name_H-M   'P 1'
#
loop_
_entity.id
_entity.type
_entity.pdbx_description
1 polymer ?
#
loop_
_entity_poly.entity_id
_entity_poly.type
_entity_poly.pdbx_seq_one_letter_code
_entity_poly.pdbx_strand_id
1 'polypeptide(L)' 'MREGIIVKGIGGFYDVFSDREIFRCRARGKFRKQGITPMVGDHVRFIPETQVIEG' A
#
# COMPACT_ATOMS: atom_id res chain seq x y z
N MET A 1 -2.07 -6.46 11.57
CA MET A 1 -1.83 -6.30 10.12
C MET A 1 -3.19 -6.10 9.48
N ARG A 2 -3.31 -5.20 8.51
CA ARG A 2 -4.54 -5.00 7.73
C ARG A 2 -4.37 -5.57 6.32
N GLU A 3 -5.49 -5.85 5.66
CA GLU A 3 -5.57 -6.33 4.28
C GLU A 3 -6.32 -5.33 3.42
N GLY A 4 -5.87 -5.13 2.20
CA GLY A 4 -6.53 -4.20 1.29
C GLY A 4 -6.03 -4.34 -0.14
N ILE A 5 -6.52 -3.45 -1.00
CA ILE A 5 -6.18 -3.43 -2.43
C ILE A 5 -5.43 -2.15 -2.74
N ILE A 6 -4.33 -2.25 -3.48
CA ILE A 6 -3.64 -1.06 -4.00
C ILE A 6 -4.54 -0.38 -5.03
N VAL A 7 -4.89 0.88 -4.77
CA VAL A 7 -5.72 1.70 -5.66
C VAL A 7 -4.91 2.76 -6.42
N LYS A 8 -3.70 3.07 -5.94
CA LYS A 8 -2.80 4.04 -6.59
C LYS A 8 -1.34 3.75 -6.26
N GLY A 9 -0.45 3.91 -7.23
CA GLY A 9 1.00 3.82 -7.04
C GLY A 9 1.72 5.03 -7.61
N ILE A 10 2.50 5.76 -6.80
CA ILE A 10 3.32 6.90 -7.23
C ILE A 10 4.67 6.86 -6.53
N GLY A 11 5.78 6.81 -7.27
CA GLY A 11 7.12 7.02 -6.72
C GLY A 11 7.52 6.06 -5.59
N GLY A 12 6.96 4.84 -5.56
CA GLY A 12 7.17 3.86 -4.49
C GLY A 12 6.25 4.00 -3.28
N PHE A 13 5.31 4.95 -3.33
CA PHE A 13 4.15 5.01 -2.44
C PHE A 13 2.96 4.30 -3.09
N TYR A 14 2.18 3.62 -2.26
CA TYR A 14 1.01 2.85 -2.65
C TYR A 14 -0.15 3.22 -1.73
N ASP A 15 -1.23 3.76 -2.30
CA ASP A 15 -2.46 4.00 -1.55
C ASP A 15 -3.25 2.69 -1.55
N VAL A 16 -3.57 2.20 -0.36
CA VAL A 16 -4.26 0.92 -0.12
C VAL A 16 -5.64 1.21 0.44
N PHE A 17 -6.68 0.72 -0.23
CA PHE A 17 -8.05 0.79 0.27
C PHE A 17 -8.33 -0.40 1.19
N SER A 18 -8.71 -0.12 2.43
CA SER A 18 -9.01 -1.08 3.49
C SER A 18 -10.07 -0.49 4.40
N ASP A 19 -11.08 -1.26 4.79
CA ASP A 19 -12.11 -0.83 5.77
C ASP A 19 -12.79 0.52 5.46
N ARG A 20 -13.00 0.82 4.17
CA ARG A 20 -13.55 2.11 3.68
C ARG A 20 -12.63 3.33 3.86
N GLU A 21 -11.38 3.10 4.24
CA GLU A 21 -10.36 4.13 4.39
C GLU A 21 -9.23 3.94 3.37
N ILE A 22 -8.52 5.01 3.05
CA ILE A 22 -7.30 4.94 2.22
C ILE A 22 -6.07 5.16 3.09
N PHE A 23 -5.15 4.21 3.00
CA PHE A 23 -3.88 4.23 3.70
C PHE A 23 -2.73 4.40 2.72
N ARG A 24 -1.93 5.46 2.89
CA ARG A 24 -0.70 5.60 2.12
C ARG A 24 0.41 4.75 2.74
N CYS A 25 0.93 3.82 1.95
CA CYS A 25 1.97 2.89 2.33
C CYS A 25 3.22 3.09 1.47
N ARG A 26 4.38 2.65 1.97
CA ARG A 26 5.61 2.52 1.18
C ARG A 26 6.02 1.06 1.15
N ALA A 27 6.32 0.53 -0.04
CA ALA A 27 6.85 -0.83 -0.12
C ALA A 27 8.20 -0.91 0.62
N ARG A 28 8.33 -1.87 1.54
CA ARG A 28 9.61 -2.10 2.23
C ARG A 28 10.68 -2.48 1.20
N GLY A 29 11.93 -2.07 1.45
CA GLY A 29 13.05 -2.30 0.54
C GLY A 29 13.30 -3.76 0.13
N LYS A 30 12.71 -4.73 0.84
CA LYS A 30 12.70 -6.16 0.46
C LYS A 30 12.11 -6.40 -0.93
N PHE A 31 11.02 -5.74 -1.30
CA PHE A 31 10.37 -5.93 -2.60
C PHE A 31 11.28 -5.51 -3.76
N ARG A 32 12.00 -4.38 -3.60
CA ARG A 32 13.04 -3.95 -4.55
C ARG A 32 14.14 -4.99 -4.74
N LYS A 33 14.64 -5.57 -3.64
CA LYS A 33 15.68 -6.63 -3.70
C LYS A 33 15.19 -7.90 -4.39
N GLN A 34 13.89 -8.17 -4.34
CA GLN A 34 13.26 -9.34 -4.95
C GLN A 34 12.76 -9.06 -6.38
N GLY A 35 12.93 -7.84 -6.91
CA GLY A 35 12.40 -7.46 -8.22
C GLY A 35 10.86 -7.44 -8.29
N ILE A 36 10.19 -7.45 -7.14
CA ILE A 36 8.73 -7.43 -7.05
C ILE A 36 8.29 -5.96 -7.00
N THR A 37 7.47 -5.57 -7.96
CA THR A 37 6.84 -4.24 -8.01
C THR A 37 5.36 -4.43 -7.72
N PRO A 38 4.85 -3.98 -6.54
CA PRO A 38 3.42 -3.95 -6.28
C PRO A 38 2.69 -3.10 -7.33
N MET A 39 1.52 -3.56 -7.76
CA MET A 39 0.71 -2.93 -8.80
C MET A 39 -0.68 -2.59 -8.29
N VAL A 40 -1.36 -1.67 -8.98
CA VAL A 40 -2.78 -1.40 -8.73
C VAL A 40 -3.59 -2.69 -8.96
N GLY A 41 -4.51 -2.99 -8.04
CA GLY A 41 -5.30 -4.22 -8.04
C GLY A 41 -4.71 -5.36 -7.19
N ASP A 42 -3.45 -5.26 -6.75
CA ASP A 42 -2.86 -6.27 -5.88
C ASP A 42 -3.51 -6.27 -4.49
N HIS A 43 -3.81 -7.46 -3.99
CA HIS A 43 -4.17 -7.69 -2.60
C HIS A 43 -2.91 -7.72 -1.73
N VAL A 44 -2.85 -6.84 -0.73
CA VAL A 44 -1.66 -6.67 0.10
C VAL A 44 -1.99 -6.69 1.58
N ARG A 45 -1.04 -7.19 2.38
CA ARG A 45 -1.01 -7.01 3.82
C ARG A 45 -0.07 -5.87 4.17
N PHE A 46 -0.54 -4.95 5.00
CA PHE A 46 0.23 -3.80 5.42
C PHE A 46 0.04 -3.49 6.91
N ILE A 47 0.90 -2.62 7.42
CA ILE A 47 0.83 -2.08 8.78
C ILE A 47 0.67 -0.56 8.62
N PRO A 48 -0.47 0.03 9.01
CA PRO A 48 -0.64 1.47 8.94
C PRO A 48 0.23 2.16 10.00
N GLU A 49 1.03 3.15 9.60
CA GLU A 49 1.86 3.96 10.50
C GLU A 49 1.18 5.29 10.91
N THR A 50 -0.16 5.39 10.79
CA THR A 50 -0.99 6.54 11.24
C THR A 50 -1.06 7.75 10.30
N GLN A 51 -1.09 7.52 8.97
CA GLN A 51 -1.59 8.52 8.02
C GLN A 51 -2.79 7.96 7.28
N VAL A 52 -3.98 8.19 7.86
CA VAL A 52 -5.25 8.09 7.12
C VAL A 52 -5.34 9.34 6.27
N ILE A 53 -5.54 9.17 4.97
CA ILE A 53 -5.90 10.30 4.11
C ILE A 53 -7.41 10.43 4.23
N GLU A 54 -7.88 11.40 5.01
CA GLU A 54 -9.28 11.80 4.95
C GLU A 54 -9.52 12.49 3.60
N GLY A 55 -10.55 12.01 2.90
CA GLY A 55 -11.05 12.60 1.66
C GLY A 55 -12.20 13.55 1.94
#